data_AF-A0AAE5SAF7-F1
#
_entry.id   AF-A0AAE5SAF7-F1
#
_cell.length_a   1.000
_cell.length_b   1.000
_cell.length_c   1.000
_cell.angle_alpha   90.00
_cell.angle_beta   90.00
_cell.angle_gamma   90.00
#
_symmetry.space_group_name_H-M   'P 1'
#
loop_
_entity.id
_entity.type
_entity.pdbx_description
1 polymer ?
#
loop_
_entity_poly.entity_id
_entity_poly.type
_entity_poly.pdbx_seq_one_letter_code
_entity_poly.pdbx_strand_id
1 'polypeptide(L)'
;MRYQIGQHGIGGRDESWFYAEYEAETGKAYWVHEWQNMNHNLQVNEGERKIELQEAGSEQYYSNAVAIIREKHPEWSQVEVL
;
A
#
# COMPACT_ATOMS: atom_id res chain seq x y z
N MET A 1 8.73 6.53 -4.32
CA MET A 1 8.00 6.11 -5.53
C MET A 1 6.83 5.24 -5.11
N ARG A 2 5.62 5.41 -5.68
CA ARG A 2 4.41 4.68 -5.28
C ARG A 2 3.86 3.90 -6.48
N TYR A 3 3.52 2.63 -6.28
CA TYR A 3 3.03 1.70 -7.29
C TYR A 3 1.67 1.14 -6.88
N GLN A 4 0.64 1.29 -7.71
CA GLN A 4 -0.67 0.72 -7.40
C GLN A 4 -0.66 -0.79 -7.56
N ILE A 5 -1.15 -1.50 -6.53
CA ILE A 5 -1.16 -2.97 -6.45
C ILE A 5 -2.58 -3.54 -6.37
N GLY A 6 -3.57 -2.69 -6.10
CA GLY A 6 -4.96 -3.10 -5.98
C GLY A 6 -5.89 -1.91 -5.81
N GLN A 7 -7.17 -2.20 -5.93
CA GLN A 7 -8.25 -1.29 -5.58
C GLN A 7 -9.49 -2.08 -5.17
N HIS A 8 -10.30 -1.49 -4.31
CA HIS A 8 -11.59 -1.99 -3.86
C HIS A 8 -12.63 -0.86 -3.94
N GLY A 9 -13.90 -1.20 -4.15
CA GLY A 9 -14.98 -0.23 -4.39
C GLY A 9 -15.19 0.09 -5.88
N ILE A 10 -16.40 0.54 -6.22
CA ILE A 10 -16.79 0.94 -7.58
C ILE A 10 -17.73 2.14 -7.50
N GLY A 11 -17.33 3.27 -8.10
CA GLY A 11 -18.23 4.39 -8.37
C GLY A 11 -18.50 5.29 -7.15
N GLY A 12 -17.45 5.60 -6.37
CA GLY A 12 -17.52 6.59 -5.29
C GLY A 12 -18.03 6.08 -3.93
N ARG A 13 -18.37 4.79 -3.80
CA ARG A 13 -18.76 4.18 -2.53
C ARG A 13 -17.65 3.25 -2.03
N ASP A 14 -17.14 3.58 -0.85
CA ASP A 14 -16.13 2.80 -0.12
C ASP A 14 -14.91 2.47 -1.01
N GLU A 15 -14.41 3.49 -1.73
CA GLU A 15 -13.27 3.31 -2.61
C GLU A 15 -11.99 3.21 -1.78
N SER A 16 -11.18 2.22 -2.10
CA SER A 16 -9.89 1.98 -1.47
C SER A 16 -8.88 1.68 -2.54
N TRP A 17 -7.70 2.27 -2.43
CA TRP A 17 -6.57 2.02 -3.29
C TRP A 17 -5.41 1.50 -2.45
N PHE A 18 -4.73 0.51 -2.99
CA PHE A 18 -3.62 -0.14 -2.34
C PHE A 18 -2.37 0.10 -3.17
N TYR A 19 -1.28 0.45 -2.48
CA TYR A 19 -0.01 0.75 -3.12
C TYR A 19 1.16 0.10 -2.39
N ALA A 20 2.21 -0.15 -3.15
CA ALA A 20 3.54 -0.37 -2.62
C ALA A 20 4.36 0.89 -2.82
N GLU A 21 5.01 1.38 -1.77
CA GLU A 21 5.80 2.59 -1.81
C GLU A 21 7.25 2.29 -1.42
N TYR A 22 8.19 2.77 -2.23
CA TYR A 22 9.62 2.69 -1.94
C TYR A 22 10.20 4.07 -1.66
N GLU A 23 10.92 4.20 -0.55
CA GLU A 23 11.60 5.41 -0.13
C GLU A 23 13.12 5.23 -0.32
N ALA A 24 13.65 5.82 -1.40
CA ALA A 24 15.05 5.62 -1.78
C ALA A 24 16.06 6.21 -0.77
N GLU A 25 15.66 7.23 -0.01
CA GLU A 25 16.52 7.87 1.01
C GLU A 25 16.81 6.94 2.18
N THR A 26 15.82 6.15 2.59
CA THR A 26 15.91 5.23 3.74
C THR A 26 16.10 3.78 3.30
N GLY A 27 15.89 3.48 2.01
CA GLY A 27 15.86 2.14 1.47
C GLY A 27 14.66 1.30 1.94
N LYS A 28 13.64 1.94 2.52
CA LYS A 28 12.48 1.26 3.09
C LYS A 28 11.36 1.10 2.06
N ALA A 29 10.63 0.01 2.19
CA ALA A 29 9.41 -0.24 1.42
C ALA A 29 8.21 -0.26 2.37
N TYR A 30 7.08 0.19 1.87
CA TYR A 30 5.84 0.35 2.62
C TYR A 30 4.67 -0.21 1.84
N TRP A 31 3.74 -0.80 2.57
CA TRP A 31 2.37 -1.01 2.11
C TRP A 31 1.55 0.22 2.48
N VAL A 32 0.78 0.73 1.51
CA VAL A 32 -0.07 1.90 1.69
C VAL A 32 -1.50 1.55 1.29
N HIS A 33 -2.45 1.88 2.16
CA HIS A 33 -3.87 1.83 1.89
C HIS A 33 -4.46 3.22 2.01
N GLU A 34 -4.95 3.74 0.89
CA GLU A 34 -5.74 4.96 0.84
C GLU A 34 -7.21 4.59 0.71
N TRP A 35 -8.09 5.30 1.39
CA TRP A 35 -9.53 5.14 1.22
C TRP A 35 -10.22 6.49 1.09
N GLN A 36 -11.31 6.50 0.34
CA GLN A 36 -12.21 7.62 0.19
C GLN A 36 -13.65 7.12 0.26
N ASN A 37 -14.42 7.72 1.17
CA ASN A 37 -15.83 7.47 1.36
C ASN A 37 -16.61 8.73 0.99
N MET A 38 -17.46 8.67 -0.03
CA MET A 38 -18.40 9.76 -0.33
C MET A 38 -19.60 9.83 0.62
N ASN A 39 -19.59 9.10 1.74
CA ASN A 39 -20.69 9.10 2.69
C ASN A 39 -20.52 10.24 3.69
N HIS A 40 -21.24 11.35 3.48
CA HIS A 40 -21.26 12.53 4.35
C HIS A 40 -21.63 12.26 5.82
N ASN A 41 -22.13 11.07 6.15
CA ASN A 41 -22.45 10.67 7.52
C ASN A 41 -21.28 9.98 8.25
N LEU A 42 -20.15 9.72 7.58
CA LEU A 42 -18.96 9.17 8.23
C LEU A 42 -18.14 10.29 8.88
N GLN A 43 -17.52 9.97 10.01
CA GLN A 43 -16.66 10.90 10.74
C GLN A 43 -15.32 11.14 10.02
N VAL A 44 -14.91 10.20 9.15
CA VAL A 44 -13.71 10.26 8.32
C VAL A 44 -14.08 9.90 6.88
N ASN A 45 -13.98 10.88 5.99
CA ASN A 45 -14.36 10.74 4.59
C ASN A 45 -13.20 10.30 3.68
N GLU A 46 -11.97 10.39 4.17
CA GLU A 46 -10.77 9.90 3.48
C GLU A 46 -9.65 9.62 4.48
N GLY A 47 -8.68 8.80 4.10
CA GLY A 47 -7.50 8.57 4.92
C GLY A 47 -6.45 7.70 4.24
N GLU A 48 -5.28 7.65 4.87
CA GLU A 48 -4.15 6.84 4.45
C GLU A 48 -3.59 6.06 5.65
N ARG A 49 -3.30 4.78 5.45
CA ARG A 49 -2.55 3.93 6.37
C ARG A 49 -1.30 3.44 5.67
N LYS A 50 -0.14 3.74 6.26
CA LYS A 50 1.18 3.34 5.78
C LYS A 50 1.84 2.42 6.80
N ILE A 51 2.35 1.28 6.36
CA ILE A 51 3.00 0.26 7.19
C ILE A 51 4.27 -0.18 6.48
N GLU A 52 5.36 -0.41 7.21
CA GLU A 52 6.56 -0.99 6.60
C GLU A 52 6.24 -2.36 6.02
N LEU A 53 6.74 -2.63 4.81
CA LEU A 53 6.38 -3.82 4.06
C LEU A 53 6.81 -5.10 4.81
N GLN A 54 7.84 -5.04 5.65
CA GLN A 54 8.25 -6.14 6.52
C GLN A 54 7.18 -6.55 7.55
N GLU A 55 6.33 -5.61 7.97
CA GLU A 55 5.30 -5.82 9.00
C GLU A 55 3.90 -6.00 8.40
N ALA A 56 3.74 -5.75 7.10
CA ALA A 56 2.46 -5.78 6.38
C ALA A 56 2.05 -7.19 5.91
N GLY A 57 2.64 -8.26 6.46
CA GLY A 57 2.45 -9.64 5.98
C GLY A 57 1.00 -10.15 5.99
N SER A 58 0.16 -9.57 6.85
CA SER A 58 -1.27 -9.89 6.97
C SER A 58 -2.20 -8.97 6.16
N GLU A 59 -1.66 -7.97 5.47
CA GLU A 59 -2.45 -6.95 4.78
C GLU A 59 -2.86 -7.39 3.35
N GLN A 60 -3.91 -6.77 2.82
CA GLN A 60 -4.42 -7.09 1.47
C GLN A 60 -3.39 -6.73 0.40
N TYR A 61 -3.30 -7.55 -0.65
CA TYR A 61 -2.33 -7.35 -1.75
C TYR A 61 -0.86 -7.35 -1.32
N TYR A 62 -0.53 -7.79 -0.10
CA TYR A 62 0.85 -7.85 0.40
C TYR A 62 1.80 -8.57 -0.56
N SER A 63 1.42 -9.74 -1.08
CA SER A 63 2.25 -10.49 -2.04
C SER A 63 2.51 -9.70 -3.33
N ASN A 64 1.53 -8.91 -3.80
CA ASN A 64 1.70 -8.04 -4.97
C ASN A 64 2.65 -6.87 -4.65
N ALA A 65 2.54 -6.31 -3.44
CA ALA A 65 3.44 -5.27 -2.95
C ALA A 65 4.89 -5.75 -2.91
N VAL A 66 5.14 -6.94 -2.34
CA VAL A 66 6.48 -7.53 -2.32
C VAL A 66 6.99 -7.80 -3.73
N ALA A 67 6.15 -8.37 -4.61
CA ALA A 67 6.55 -8.67 -5.98
C ALA A 67 6.96 -7.41 -6.75
N ILE A 68 6.16 -6.33 -6.70
CA ILE A 68 6.45 -5.11 -7.44
C ILE A 68 7.66 -4.38 -6.89
N ILE A 69 7.85 -4.35 -5.56
CA ILE A 69 9.02 -3.74 -4.95
C ILE A 69 10.27 -4.53 -5.32
N ARG A 70 10.25 -5.87 -5.28
CA ARG A 70 11.41 -6.67 -5.70
C ARG A 70 11.74 -6.52 -7.18
N GLU A 71 10.72 -6.40 -8.04
CA GLU A 71 10.89 -6.19 -9.48
C GLU A 71 11.48 -4.81 -9.80
N LYS A 72 10.99 -3.75 -9.16
CA LYS A 72 11.38 -2.36 -9.46
C LYS A 72 12.59 -1.88 -8.65
N HIS A 73 12.77 -2.44 -7.47
CA HIS A 73 13.81 -2.09 -6.49
C HIS A 73 14.53 -3.37 -6.03
N PRO A 74 15.34 -4.01 -6.92
CA PRO A 74 16.09 -5.20 -6.58
C PRO A 74 17.04 -5.00 -5.39
N GLU A 75 17.49 -3.77 -5.13
CA GLU A 75 18.25 -3.37 -3.94
C GLU A 75 17.51 -3.67 -2.63
N TRP A 76 16.18 -3.66 -2.63
CA TRP A 76 15.36 -4.02 -1.48
C TRP A 76 15.23 -5.55 -1.31
N SER A 77 15.49 -6.34 -2.36
CA SER A 77 15.30 -7.80 -2.32
C SER A 77 16.23 -8.55 -1.36
N GLN A 78 17.24 -7.86 -0.81
CA GLN A 78 18.15 -8.40 0.20
C GLN A 78 17.55 -8.36 1.63
N VAL A 79 16.38 -7.74 1.79
CA VAL A 79 15.68 -7.60 3.06
C VAL A 79 14.82 -8.83 3.32
N GLU A 80 15.05 -9.51 4.44
CA GLU A 80 14.16 -10.60 4.91
C GLU A 80 12.79 -10.03 5.29
N VAL A 81 11.74 -10.68 4.80
CA VAL A 81 10.34 -10.35 5.11
C VAL A 81 9.81 -11.48 5.98
N LEU A 82 9.35 -11.13 7.19
CA LEU A 82 8.98 -12.06 8.26
C LEU A 82 7.58 -12.67 8.10
#